data_AF-A0A6A4IC71-F1
#
_entry.id   AF-A0A6A4IC71-F1
#
_cell.length_a   1.000
_cell.length_b   1.000
_cell.length_c   1.000
_cell.angle_alpha   90.00
_cell.angle_beta   90.00
_cell.angle_gamma   90.00
#
_symmetry.space_group_name_H-M   'P 1'
#
loop_
_entity.id
_entity.type
_entity.pdbx_description
1 polymer ?
#
loop_
_entity_poly.entity_id
_entity_poly.type
_entity_poly.pdbx_seq_one_letter_code
_entity_poly.pdbx_strand_id
1 'polypeptide(L)'
;MGVRAAVVVCVTSFMLDQNLWTAATYYSIIANGPAQIQYAVASIILLGATTILWSLRDGRAGNLMFDGGSIFLFCTTIWMYSYSVLPSIFSLFKNLPPHPSTDAIPEDLQSAVFDLASNNLICSVALTGVLGLQAGRFWAESADNDDDEIESLKATPGPSRGKTPQSE
;
A
#
# COMPACT_ATOMS: atom_id res chain seq x y z
N MET A 1 -29.13 17.91 29.22
CA MET A 1 -28.07 17.46 28.28
C MET A 1 -28.19 15.98 27.88
N GLY A 2 -28.77 15.09 28.70
CA GLY A 2 -28.86 13.66 28.40
C GLY A 2 -29.68 13.23 27.18
N VAL A 3 -30.80 13.90 26.85
CA VAL A 3 -31.67 13.50 25.72
C VAL A 3 -31.00 13.71 24.36
N ARG A 4 -30.22 14.78 24.20
CA ARG A 4 -29.50 15.05 22.95
C ARG A 4 -28.35 14.07 22.74
N ALA A 5 -27.65 13.69 23.82
CA ALA A 5 -26.61 12.67 23.77
C ALA A 5 -27.19 11.28 23.43
N ALA A 6 -28.32 10.90 24.04
CA ALA A 6 -28.98 9.62 23.76
C ALA A 6 -29.47 9.50 22.31
N VAL A 7 -30.06 10.58 21.76
CA VAL A 7 -30.50 10.61 20.36
C VAL A 7 -29.30 10.50 19.40
N VAL A 8 -28.19 11.20 19.68
CA VAL A 8 -26.97 11.10 18.86
C VAL A 8 -26.42 9.68 18.90
N VAL A 9 -26.28 9.08 20.09
CA VAL A 9 -25.79 7.69 20.25
C VAL A 9 -26.67 6.71 19.49
N CYS A 10 -28.00 6.81 19.64
CA CYS A 10 -28.95 5.92 18.99
C CYS A 10 -28.92 6.04 17.45
N VAL A 11 -28.82 7.27 16.94
CA VAL A 11 -28.66 7.53 15.48
C VAL A 11 -27.32 7.01 14.98
N THR A 12 -26.23 7.20 15.73
CA THR A 12 -24.92 6.68 15.33
C THR A 12 -24.86 5.16 15.35
N SER A 13 -25.49 4.50 16.33
CA SER A 13 -25.56 3.04 16.40
C SER A 13 -26.37 2.46 15.24
N PHE A 14 -27.53 3.04 14.93
CA PHE A 14 -28.33 2.61 13.79
C PHE A 14 -27.59 2.77 12.46
N MET A 15 -26.95 3.92 12.25
CA MET A 15 -26.15 4.17 11.04
C MET A 15 -24.94 3.23 10.96
N LEU A 16 -24.32 2.91 12.09
CA LEU A 16 -23.20 1.98 12.17
C LEU A 16 -23.64 0.57 11.78
N ASP A 17 -24.74 0.06 12.34
CA ASP A 17 -25.26 -1.28 12.05
C ASP A 17 -25.60 -1.46 10.56
N GLN A 18 -26.23 -0.45 9.94
CA GLN A 18 -26.49 -0.46 8.50
C GLN A 18 -25.21 -0.50 7.66
N ASN A 19 -24.20 0.28 8.04
CA ASN A 19 -22.91 0.31 7.34
C ASN A 19 -22.15 -1.01 7.50
N LEU A 20 -22.20 -1.63 8.68
CA LEU A 20 -21.59 -2.93 8.92
C LEU A 20 -22.27 -4.05 8.14
N TRP A 21 -23.60 -4.07 8.06
CA TRP A 21 -24.31 -5.04 7.23
C TRP A 21 -23.99 -4.88 5.75
N THR A 22 -23.89 -3.64 5.30
CA THR A 22 -23.47 -3.32 3.93
C THR A 22 -22.05 -3.83 3.67
N ALA A 23 -21.11 -3.56 4.58
CA ALA A 23 -19.73 -4.05 4.49
C ALA A 23 -19.67 -5.59 4.47
N ALA A 24 -20.39 -6.26 5.37
CA ALA A 24 -20.45 -7.72 5.44
C ALA A 24 -21.02 -8.32 4.15
N THR A 25 -22.03 -7.67 3.55
CA THR A 25 -22.58 -8.07 2.24
C THR A 25 -21.55 -7.94 1.13
N TYR A 26 -20.78 -6.83 1.09
CA TYR A 26 -19.69 -6.67 0.12
C TYR A 26 -18.63 -7.77 0.25
N TYR A 27 -18.21 -8.09 1.47
CA TYR A 27 -17.25 -9.17 1.71
C TYR A 27 -17.83 -10.54 1.37
N SER A 28 -19.13 -10.76 1.54
CA SER A 28 -19.80 -11.99 1.13
C SER A 28 -19.83 -12.16 -0.40
N ILE A 29 -20.05 -11.08 -1.15
CA ILE A 29 -19.96 -11.09 -2.62
C ILE A 29 -18.53 -11.46 -3.06
N ILE A 30 -17.51 -10.91 -2.40
CA ILE A 30 -16.10 -11.23 -2.68
C ILE A 30 -15.80 -12.69 -2.31
N ALA A 31 -16.29 -13.18 -1.17
CA ALA A 31 -16.10 -14.55 -0.70
C ALA A 31 -16.77 -15.59 -1.63
N ASN A 32 -17.88 -15.23 -2.27
CA ASN A 32 -18.59 -16.06 -3.23
C ASN A 32 -18.25 -15.70 -4.69
N GLY A 33 -17.26 -14.83 -4.89
CA GLY A 33 -16.89 -14.33 -6.20
C GLY A 33 -16.27 -15.41 -7.11
N PRO A 34 -16.36 -15.23 -8.44
CA PRO A 34 -15.75 -16.14 -9.40
C PRO A 34 -14.21 -16.15 -9.27
N ALA A 35 -13.58 -17.30 -9.49
CA ALA A 35 -12.13 -17.52 -9.31
C ALA A 35 -11.27 -16.57 -10.17
N GLN A 36 -11.81 -16.03 -11.26
CA GLN A 36 -11.21 -15.02 -12.11
C GLN A 36 -10.69 -13.80 -11.34
N ILE A 37 -11.41 -13.38 -10.29
CA ILE A 37 -11.01 -12.24 -9.45
C ILE A 37 -9.72 -12.59 -8.68
N GLN A 38 -9.60 -13.83 -8.20
CA GLN A 38 -8.40 -14.29 -7.50
C GLN A 38 -7.20 -14.34 -8.45
N TYR A 39 -7.39 -14.81 -9.68
CA TYR A 39 -6.34 -14.80 -10.71
C TYR A 39 -5.92 -13.37 -11.07
N ALA A 40 -6.86 -12.43 -11.15
CA ALA A 40 -6.53 -11.03 -11.40
C ALA A 40 -5.67 -10.45 -10.27
N VAL A 41 -6.05 -10.65 -9.00
CA VAL A 41 -5.25 -10.21 -7.85
C VAL A 41 -3.87 -10.88 -7.83
N ALA A 42 -3.81 -12.20 -8.06
CA ALA A 42 -2.55 -12.93 -8.14
C ALA A 42 -1.64 -12.40 -9.26
N SER A 43 -2.21 -12.04 -10.42
CA SER A 43 -1.45 -11.45 -11.52
C SER A 43 -0.86 -10.09 -11.15
N ILE A 44 -1.60 -9.23 -10.45
CA ILE A 44 -1.12 -7.93 -9.98
C ILE A 44 0.02 -8.12 -8.97
N ILE A 45 -0.13 -9.06 -8.04
CA ILE A 45 0.92 -9.39 -7.06
C ILE A 45 2.17 -9.90 -7.76
N LEU A 46 2.04 -10.81 -8.74
CA LEU A 46 3.17 -11.33 -9.51
C LEU A 46 3.88 -10.24 -10.31
N LEU A 47 3.12 -9.33 -10.93
CA LEU A 47 3.68 -8.18 -11.64
C LEU A 47 4.46 -7.29 -10.67
N GLY A 48 3.88 -6.93 -9.51
CA GLY A 48 4.56 -6.15 -8.47
C GLY A 48 5.84 -6.84 -7.95
N ALA A 49 5.76 -8.13 -7.65
CA ALA A 49 6.92 -8.93 -7.23
C ALA A 49 8.03 -8.90 -8.29
N THR A 50 7.65 -9.11 -9.56
CA THR A 50 8.59 -9.11 -10.68
C THR A 50 9.26 -7.75 -10.84
N THR A 51 8.52 -6.64 -10.71
CA THR A 51 9.10 -5.29 -10.81
C THR A 51 10.12 -5.02 -9.71
N ILE A 52 9.84 -5.42 -8.47
CA ILE A 52 10.77 -5.21 -7.35
C ILE A 52 12.00 -6.12 -7.48
N LEU A 53 11.82 -7.38 -7.89
CA LEU A 53 12.93 -8.31 -8.13
C LEU A 53 13.82 -7.88 -9.30
N TRP A 54 13.23 -7.30 -10.35
CA TRP A 54 13.99 -6.70 -11.44
C TRP A 54 14.82 -5.53 -10.90
N SER A 55 14.20 -4.63 -10.13
CA SER A 55 14.87 -3.50 -9.49
C SER A 55 16.10 -3.95 -8.68
N LEU A 56 15.94 -4.97 -7.83
CA LEU A 56 17.00 -5.48 -6.96
C LEU A 56 18.24 -5.97 -7.72
N ARG A 57 18.07 -6.45 -8.97
CA ARG A 57 19.16 -7.01 -9.79
C ARG A 57 20.22 -5.96 -10.16
N ASP A 58 19.89 -4.67 -10.13
CA ASP A 58 20.80 -3.58 -10.50
C ASP A 58 21.97 -3.40 -9.51
N GLY A 59 21.85 -3.91 -8.27
CA GLY A 59 23.00 -4.14 -7.36
C GLY A 59 23.77 -2.91 -6.88
N ARG A 60 23.33 -1.69 -7.22
CA ARG A 60 23.90 -0.44 -6.70
C ARG A 60 23.61 -0.28 -5.20
N ALA A 61 24.53 0.32 -4.43
CA ALA A 61 24.38 0.44 -2.97
C ALA A 61 23.12 1.24 -2.57
N GLY A 62 22.79 2.31 -3.32
CA GLY A 62 21.54 3.07 -3.14
C GLY A 62 20.29 2.25 -3.47
N ASN A 63 20.31 1.48 -4.56
CA ASN A 63 19.27 0.51 -4.91
C ASN A 63 18.96 -0.45 -3.77
N LEU A 64 20.01 -1.03 -3.18
CA LEU A 64 19.86 -2.14 -2.26
C LEU A 64 19.12 -1.74 -0.99
N MET A 65 19.35 -0.52 -0.49
CA MET A 65 18.67 -0.01 0.70
C MET A 65 17.17 0.25 0.45
N PHE A 66 16.82 0.86 -0.70
CA PHE A 66 15.44 1.16 -1.03
C PHE A 66 14.66 -0.08 -1.50
N ASP A 67 15.27 -0.92 -2.34
CA ASP A 67 14.67 -2.17 -2.82
C ASP A 67 14.51 -3.19 -1.68
N GLY A 68 15.49 -3.30 -0.77
CA GLY A 68 15.43 -4.21 0.37
C GLY A 68 14.25 -3.91 1.31
N GLY A 69 14.04 -2.63 1.64
CA GLY A 69 12.89 -2.19 2.43
C GLY A 69 11.56 -2.46 1.71
N SER A 70 11.52 -2.22 0.39
CA SER A 70 10.31 -2.46 -0.41
C SER A 70 9.96 -3.95 -0.52
N ILE A 71 10.95 -4.84 -0.69
CA ILE A 71 10.76 -6.31 -0.68
C ILE A 71 10.22 -6.76 0.67
N PHE A 72 10.81 -6.27 1.76
CA PHE A 72 10.37 -6.62 3.11
C PHE A 72 8.90 -6.26 3.31
N LEU A 73 8.51 -5.00 3.03
CA LEU A 73 7.12 -4.54 3.15
C LEU A 73 6.17 -5.29 2.22
N PHE A 74 6.60 -5.60 1.00
CA PHE A 74 5.80 -6.34 0.03
C PHE A 74 5.57 -7.80 0.48
N CYS A 75 6.61 -8.49 0.96
CA CYS A 75 6.51 -9.83 1.52
C CYS A 75 5.63 -9.86 2.77
N THR A 76 5.76 -8.89 3.67
CA THR A 76 4.88 -8.74 4.83
C THR A 76 3.42 -8.56 4.40
N THR A 77 3.17 -7.78 3.35
CA THR A 77 1.82 -7.60 2.79
C THR A 77 1.26 -8.92 2.26
N ILE A 78 2.04 -9.67 1.46
CA ILE A 78 1.62 -10.99 0.94
C ILE A 78 1.31 -11.94 2.10
N TRP A 79 2.17 -11.98 3.10
CA TRP A 79 1.99 -12.83 4.29
C TRP A 79 0.69 -12.48 5.02
N MET A 80 0.50 -11.21 5.36
CA MET A 80 -0.68 -10.71 6.06
C MET A 80 -1.97 -10.99 5.26
N TYR A 81 -1.94 -10.70 3.96
CA TYR A 81 -3.08 -10.95 3.09
C TYR A 81 -3.44 -12.44 3.02
N SER A 82 -2.43 -13.30 2.90
CA SER A 82 -2.61 -14.76 2.77
C SER A 82 -3.09 -15.43 4.07
N TYR A 83 -2.57 -15.01 5.22
CA TYR A 83 -2.83 -15.67 6.50
C TYR A 83 -3.89 -14.99 7.37
N SER A 84 -4.23 -13.73 7.12
CA SER A 84 -5.18 -12.99 7.95
C SER A 84 -6.39 -12.50 7.17
N VAL A 85 -6.22 -12.01 5.94
CA VAL A 85 -7.35 -11.47 5.15
C VAL A 85 -8.13 -12.59 4.47
N LEU A 86 -7.44 -13.43 3.68
CA LEU A 86 -8.02 -14.54 2.94
C LEU A 86 -8.84 -15.52 3.81
N PRO A 87 -8.27 -16.13 4.89
CA PRO A 87 -9.01 -17.07 5.70
C PRO A 87 -10.20 -16.43 6.43
N SER A 88 -10.07 -15.16 6.87
CA SER A 88 -11.17 -14.41 7.49
C SER A 88 -12.34 -14.22 6.52
N ILE A 89 -12.08 -13.84 5.26
CA ILE A 89 -13.12 -13.68 4.24
C ILE A 89 -13.85 -15.02 3.99
N PHE A 90 -13.11 -16.10 3.78
CA PHE A 90 -13.70 -17.39 3.41
C PHE A 90 -14.37 -18.15 4.56
N SER A 91 -13.94 -17.93 5.80
CA SER A 91 -14.55 -18.58 6.98
C SER A 91 -15.77 -17.84 7.50
N LEU A 92 -15.72 -16.50 7.58
CA LEU A 92 -16.75 -15.70 8.23
C LEU A 92 -17.84 -15.23 7.27
N PHE A 93 -17.49 -14.89 6.02
CA PHE A 93 -18.42 -14.21 5.11
C PHE A 93 -19.04 -15.10 4.02
N LYS A 94 -18.54 -16.33 3.87
CA LYS A 94 -19.05 -17.27 2.87
C LYS A 94 -20.48 -17.76 3.18
N ASN A 95 -20.81 -17.93 4.46
CA ASN A 95 -22.10 -18.46 4.92
C ASN A 95 -22.90 -17.42 5.71
N LEU A 96 -22.98 -16.18 5.21
CA LEU A 96 -23.82 -15.16 5.86
C LEU A 96 -25.30 -15.57 5.72
N PRO A 97 -26.05 -15.80 6.81
CA PRO A 97 -27.49 -16.07 6.72
C PRO A 97 -28.18 -14.82 6.16
N PRO A 98 -29.29 -14.91 5.42
CA PRO A 98 -30.01 -13.73 4.96
C PRO A 98 -30.68 -12.99 6.14
N HIS A 99 -30.38 -11.70 6.31
CA HIS A 99 -30.87 -10.85 7.41
C HIS A 99 -31.46 -9.55 6.85
N PRO A 100 -32.55 -9.02 7.44
CA PRO A 100 -33.03 -7.68 7.12
C PRO A 100 -32.07 -6.63 7.70
N SER A 101 -31.77 -5.59 6.91
CA SER A 101 -30.80 -4.51 7.25
C SER A 101 -31.19 -3.63 8.45
N THR A 102 -32.24 -4.01 9.19
CA THR A 102 -32.77 -3.31 10.37
C THR A 102 -32.44 -4.04 11.67
N ASP A 103 -31.97 -5.30 11.59
CA ASP A 103 -31.59 -6.06 12.78
C ASP A 103 -30.23 -5.60 13.30
N ALA A 104 -30.10 -5.55 14.64
CA ALA A 104 -28.84 -5.27 15.31
C ALA A 104 -27.78 -6.31 14.90
N ILE A 105 -26.58 -5.84 14.59
CA ILE A 105 -25.51 -6.75 14.17
C ILE A 105 -24.97 -7.55 15.36
N PRO A 106 -24.73 -8.86 15.21
CA PRO A 106 -24.06 -9.65 16.24
C PRO A 106 -22.65 -9.10 16.53
N GLU A 107 -22.28 -9.06 17.81
CA GLU A 107 -20.98 -8.53 18.26
C GLU A 107 -19.80 -9.30 17.62
N ASP A 108 -19.95 -10.61 17.42
CA ASP A 108 -18.96 -11.46 16.75
C ASP A 108 -18.72 -11.02 15.29
N LEU A 109 -19.79 -10.68 14.56
CA LEU A 109 -19.69 -10.23 13.16
C LEU A 109 -19.10 -8.82 13.09
N GLN A 110 -19.45 -7.96 14.05
CA GLN A 110 -18.87 -6.63 14.16
C GLN A 110 -17.36 -6.69 14.39
N SER A 111 -16.91 -7.51 15.33
CA SER A 111 -15.48 -7.75 15.59
C SER A 111 -14.76 -8.27 14.34
N ALA A 112 -15.34 -9.27 13.66
CA ALA A 112 -14.80 -9.81 12.41
C ALA A 112 -14.65 -8.77 11.29
N VAL A 113 -15.63 -7.87 11.12
CA VAL A 113 -15.56 -6.79 10.11
C VAL A 113 -14.45 -5.80 10.46
N PHE A 114 -14.29 -5.44 11.75
CA PHE A 114 -13.23 -4.54 12.19
C PHE A 114 -11.84 -5.15 12.05
N ASP A 115 -11.68 -6.43 12.41
CA ASP A 115 -10.43 -7.17 12.22
C ASP A 115 -10.06 -7.26 10.73
N LEU A 116 -11.04 -7.51 9.87
CA LEU A 116 -10.81 -7.54 8.44
C LEU A 116 -10.43 -6.15 7.88
N ALA A 117 -11.08 -5.09 8.36
CA ALA A 117 -10.76 -3.72 7.97
C ALA A 117 -9.35 -3.31 8.42
N SER A 118 -8.95 -3.66 9.65
CA SER A 118 -7.61 -3.35 10.17
C SER A 118 -6.52 -4.08 9.40
N ASN A 119 -6.73 -5.35 9.04
CA ASN A 119 -5.80 -6.12 8.22
C ASN A 119 -5.62 -5.52 6.82
N ASN A 120 -6.70 -5.06 6.19
CA ASN A 120 -6.64 -4.35 4.90
C ASN A 120 -5.96 -2.98 5.02
N LEU A 121 -6.14 -2.28 6.15
CA LEU A 121 -5.44 -1.04 6.45
C LEU A 121 -3.94 -1.27 6.56
N ILE A 122 -3.51 -2.30 7.31
CA ILE A 122 -2.10 -2.68 7.44
C ILE A 122 -1.51 -2.98 6.06
N CYS A 123 -2.21 -3.77 5.23
CA CYS A 123 -1.77 -4.05 3.86
C CYS A 123 -1.64 -2.78 3.02
N SER A 124 -2.61 -1.87 3.11
CA SER A 124 -2.62 -0.61 2.35
C SER A 124 -1.48 0.31 2.77
N VAL A 125 -1.19 0.42 4.07
CA VAL A 125 -0.06 1.21 4.60
C VAL A 125 1.27 0.61 4.17
N ALA A 126 1.42 -0.72 4.23
CA ALA A 126 2.63 -1.39 3.78
C ALA A 126 2.89 -1.18 2.27
N LEU A 127 1.86 -1.33 1.42
CA LEU A 127 1.96 -1.05 -0.02
C LEU A 127 2.23 0.43 -0.30
N THR A 128 1.64 1.34 0.47
CA THR A 128 1.97 2.77 0.38
C THR A 128 3.42 3.02 0.75
N GLY A 129 3.95 2.32 1.75
CA GLY A 129 5.37 2.33 2.10
C GLY A 129 6.26 1.84 0.95
N VAL A 130 5.85 0.79 0.23
CA VAL A 130 6.54 0.33 -0.99
C VAL A 130 6.63 1.44 -2.03
N LEU A 131 5.52 2.12 -2.33
CA LEU A 131 5.51 3.26 -3.27
C LEU A 131 6.34 4.43 -2.76
N GLY A 132 6.28 4.72 -1.45
CA GLY A 132 7.07 5.77 -0.82
C GLY A 132 8.57 5.52 -0.92
N LEU A 133 9.02 4.28 -0.75
CA LEU A 133 10.43 3.91 -0.92
C LEU A 133 10.87 4.00 -2.39
N GLN A 134 10.00 3.64 -3.34
CA GLN A 134 10.28 3.83 -4.77
C GLN A 134 10.38 5.32 -5.13
N ALA A 135 9.49 6.16 -4.60
CA ALA A 135 9.56 7.61 -4.79
C ALA A 135 10.80 8.22 -4.10
N GLY A 136 11.15 7.72 -2.90
CA GLY A 136 12.34 8.13 -2.18
C GLY A 136 13.63 7.82 -2.95
N ARG A 137 13.67 6.68 -3.63
CA ARG A 137 14.77 6.33 -4.53
C ARG A 137 14.89 7.33 -5.68
N PHE A 138 13.79 7.65 -6.35
CA PHE A 138 13.82 8.64 -7.44
C PHE A 138 14.35 10.00 -6.97
N TRP A 139 13.96 10.42 -5.76
CA TRP A 139 14.45 11.65 -5.16
C TRP A 139 15.95 11.58 -4.83
N ALA A 140 16.42 10.46 -4.26
CA ALA A 140 17.83 10.26 -3.96
C ALA A 140 18.71 10.23 -5.21
N GLU A 141 18.26 9.55 -6.27
CA GLU A 141 18.97 9.53 -7.57
C GLU A 141 19.02 10.93 -8.23
N SER A 142 18.01 11.77 -8.01
CA SER A 142 18.00 13.14 -8.54
C SER A 142 19.02 14.03 -7.82
N ALA A 143 19.17 13.88 -6.49
CA ALA A 143 20.12 14.67 -5.70
C ALA A 143 21.58 14.35 -6.04
N ASP A 144 21.92 13.07 -6.26
CA ASP A 144 23.28 12.66 -6.64
C ASP A 144 23.67 13.24 -8.02
N ASN A 145 22.73 13.27 -8.99
CA ASN A 145 23.00 13.82 -10.32
C ASN A 145 23.28 15.34 -10.31
N ASP A 146 22.56 16.10 -9.47
CA ASP A 146 22.76 17.54 -9.33
C ASP A 146 24.15 17.85 -8.74
N ASP A 147 24.60 17.06 -7.75
CA ASP A 147 25.92 17.20 -7.14
C ASP A 147 27.05 16.86 -8.13
N ASP A 148 26.90 15.77 -8.90
CA ASP A 148 27.84 15.35 -9.94
C ASP A 148 27.96 16.40 -11.07
N GLU A 149 26.85 17.03 -11.48
CA GLU A 149 26.85 18.08 -12.50
C GLU A 149 27.65 19.31 -12.01
N ILE A 150 27.41 19.74 -10.77
CA ILE A 150 28.13 20.87 -10.15
C ILE A 150 29.63 20.58 -10.02
N GLU A 151 30.02 19.34 -9.71
CA GLU A 151 31.42 18.95 -9.63
C GLU A 151 32.09 18.92 -11.02
N SER A 152 31.39 18.42 -12.05
CA SER A 152 31.88 18.42 -13.43
C SER A 152 32.11 19.84 -13.99
N LEU A 153 31.23 20.78 -13.64
CA LEU A 153 31.34 22.19 -14.03
C LEU A 153 32.53 22.88 -13.34
N LYS A 154 32.91 22.46 -12.13
CA LYS A 154 34.12 22.92 -11.44
C LYS A 154 35.40 22.30 -12.01
N ALA A 155 35.33 21.10 -12.57
CA ALA A 155 36.48 20.36 -13.11
C ALA A 155 36.88 20.75 -14.54
N THR A 156 36.06 21.51 -15.27
CA THR A 156 36.43 22.00 -16.62
C THR A 156 37.38 23.19 -16.50
N PRO A 157 38.66 23.09 -16.91
CA PRO A 157 39.54 24.25 -16.90
C PRO A 157 39.06 25.24 -17.96
N GLY A 158 38.79 26.48 -17.54
CA GLY A 158 38.34 27.55 -18.43
C GLY A 158 39.25 27.75 -19.64
N PRO A 159 38.72 28.29 -20.76
CA PRO A 159 39.45 28.37 -22.01
C PRO A 159 40.78 29.11 -21.81
N SER A 160 41.88 28.39 -22.09
CA SER A 160 43.24 28.92 -22.03
C SER A 160 43.33 30.18 -22.88
N ARG A 161 43.45 31.32 -22.20
CA ARG A 161 43.66 32.63 -22.81
C ARG A 161 44.96 32.57 -23.62
N GLY A 162 44.83 32.51 -24.95
CA GLY A 162 45.96 32.46 -25.87
C GLY A 162 46.97 33.58 -25.58
N LYS A 163 48.23 33.19 -25.35
CA LYS A 163 49.33 34.14 -25.24
C LYS A 163 49.50 34.86 -26.58
N THR A 164 49.37 36.17 -26.59
CA THR A 164 49.80 37.01 -27.71
C THR A 164 51.31 36.83 -27.90
N PRO A 165 51.82 36.69 -29.14
CA PRO A 165 53.25 36.73 -29.39
C PRO A 165 53.73 38.15 -29.09
N GLN A 166 54.70 38.31 -28.19
CA GLN A 166 55.50 39.53 -28.18
C GLN A 166 56.42 39.47 -29.40
N SER A 167 56.19 40.39 -30.32
CA SER A 167 57.13 40.75 -31.38
C SER A 167 58.18 41.71 -30.81
N GLU A 168 59.45 41.32 -31.05
CA GLU A 168 60.72 42.07 -30.93
C GLU A 168 61.25 42.47 -29.54
#